data_AF-A0A2K5CRX9-F1
#
_entry.id   AF-A0A2K5CRX9-F1
#
_cell.length_a   1.000
_cell.length_b   1.000
_cell.length_c   1.000
_cell.angle_alpha   90.00
_cell.angle_beta   90.00
_cell.angle_gamma   90.00
#
_symmetry.space_group_name_H-M   'P 1'
#
loop_
_entity.id
_entity.type
_entity.pdbx_description
1 polymer ?
#
loop_
_entity_poly.entity_id
_entity_poly.type
_entity_poly.pdbx_seq_one_letter_code
_entity_poly.pdbx_strand_id
1 'polypeptide(L)'
;MAEAVLIDLFYLKLNSQKSCPQTLLKTLNAVQYHHAAKAKFLCIMCCSNISYERHGEQDNCELETSNGLSALLEEFEIVSCPSMAASLYTIKQKIDERNLSSIKVIVPRHRKTLMKAFIDQLFTDVYNFEFEDLQVTFRGDSLKQSIEINIITAQELREIQNEIETYLRSLPALKGELTIITSPLIPDIFIHGFTTRTGGISYIPTLSSFNLFSSSKRRDPKAVVQENLRRLANAAGFNVEKFYRIKTDHSNDIWIMGRKEPDSYDGIATNQRGVTIAALGADCIPIVFADPVKKACGVAHAGWKGTLLGVAMATVNAMIAEYGCSLEDIVVVLGPSVGPCCFTLPKESAKAFHNLHPACVQLFDSPNPYIDIRKATRYEFFPQIFRTKPRSPTLTSFFSHVRDGLILVHKLAYIN
;
A
#
# COMPACT_ATOMS: atom_id res chain seq x y z
N MET A 1 22.61 14.88 -4.31
CA MET A 1 22.15 15.76 -5.41
C MET A 1 20.77 15.29 -5.83
N ALA A 2 19.84 16.20 -6.09
CA ALA A 2 18.46 15.86 -6.45
C ALA A 2 18.40 15.19 -7.83
N GLU A 3 17.63 14.10 -7.94
CA GLU A 3 17.41 13.38 -9.18
C GLU A 3 16.18 13.91 -9.94
N ALA A 4 15.20 14.43 -9.22
CA ALA A 4 14.01 15.08 -9.74
C ALA A 4 13.89 16.51 -9.20
N VAL A 5 13.37 17.43 -10.01
CA VAL A 5 13.01 18.79 -9.59
C VAL A 5 11.53 19.02 -9.91
N LEU A 6 10.76 19.34 -8.88
CA LEU A 6 9.35 19.70 -8.97
C LEU A 6 9.18 21.20 -8.71
N ILE A 7 8.52 21.89 -9.64
CA ILE A 7 8.21 23.32 -9.52
C ILE A 7 6.70 23.47 -9.32
N ASP A 8 6.29 24.03 -8.19
CA ASP A 8 4.88 24.31 -7.88
C ASP A 8 4.45 25.67 -8.44
N LEU A 9 3.66 25.62 -9.51
CA LEU A 9 3.00 26.78 -10.10
C LEU A 9 1.46 26.71 -9.98
N PHE A 10 0.92 25.78 -9.17
CA PHE A 10 -0.50 25.38 -9.21
C PHE A 10 -1.48 26.53 -8.94
N TYR A 11 -1.08 27.55 -8.18
CA TYR A 11 -1.94 28.69 -7.81
C TYR A 11 -1.44 30.04 -8.34
N LEU A 12 -0.46 30.03 -9.27
CA LEU A 12 -0.05 31.27 -9.92
C LEU A 12 -1.13 31.67 -10.93
N LYS A 13 -1.91 32.71 -10.60
CA LYS A 13 -2.71 33.43 -11.59
C LYS A 13 -1.77 34.13 -12.55
N LEU A 14 -1.57 33.56 -13.73
CA LEU A 14 -0.91 34.22 -14.85
C LEU A 14 -1.85 35.32 -15.37
N ASN A 15 -1.88 36.47 -14.69
CA ASN A 15 -2.61 37.63 -15.20
C ASN A 15 -1.93 38.10 -16.49
N SER A 16 -2.73 38.49 -17.49
CA SER A 16 -2.34 39.00 -18.82
C SER A 16 -1.50 40.29 -18.82
N GLN A 17 -1.04 40.75 -17.65
CA GLN A 17 -0.11 41.87 -17.55
C GLN A 17 1.31 41.43 -17.93
N LYS A 18 1.89 42.15 -18.90
CA LYS A 18 3.19 41.95 -19.58
C LYS A 18 4.42 41.68 -18.67
N SER A 19 4.31 41.78 -17.34
CA SER A 19 5.40 41.57 -16.38
C SER A 19 5.49 40.15 -15.78
N CYS A 20 4.42 39.34 -15.84
CA CYS A 20 4.39 38.00 -15.25
C CYS A 20 5.20 36.94 -16.05
N PRO A 21 5.13 36.90 -17.40
CA PRO A 21 5.80 35.86 -18.18
C PRO A 21 7.33 35.94 -18.15
N GLN A 22 7.91 37.15 -18.15
CA GLN A 22 9.37 37.33 -18.20
C GLN A 22 10.07 36.90 -16.89
N THR A 23 9.46 37.17 -15.74
CA THR A 23 10.02 36.77 -14.45
C THR A 23 9.95 35.25 -14.28
N LEU A 24 8.81 34.64 -14.64
CA LEU A 24 8.66 33.19 -14.65
C LEU A 24 9.67 32.52 -15.61
N LEU A 25 9.82 33.06 -16.82
CA LEU A 25 10.79 32.58 -17.81
C LEU A 25 12.22 32.65 -17.26
N LYS A 26 12.61 33.74 -16.59
CA LYS A 26 13.94 33.85 -15.95
C LYS A 26 14.12 32.80 -14.86
N THR A 27 13.11 32.57 -14.03
CA THR A 27 13.16 31.55 -12.98
C THR A 27 13.29 30.15 -13.56
N LEU A 28 12.49 29.80 -14.57
CA LEU A 28 12.55 28.49 -15.22
C LEU A 28 13.90 28.27 -15.91
N ASN A 29 14.45 29.28 -16.59
CA ASN A 29 15.80 29.22 -17.19
C ASN A 29 16.88 29.03 -16.13
N ALA A 30 16.79 29.71 -14.98
CA ALA A 30 17.75 29.54 -13.89
C ALA A 30 17.67 28.12 -13.31
N VAL A 31 16.46 27.60 -13.09
CA VAL A 31 16.26 26.23 -12.61
C VAL A 31 16.83 25.22 -13.61
N GLN A 32 16.53 25.36 -14.89
CA GLN A 32 17.07 24.53 -15.95
C GLN A 32 18.61 24.61 -15.98
N TYR A 33 19.20 25.81 -15.99
CA TYR A 33 20.65 25.99 -16.00
C TYR A 33 21.34 25.32 -14.79
N HIS A 34 20.76 25.44 -13.60
CA HIS A 34 21.34 24.87 -12.38
C HIS A 34 21.09 23.37 -12.21
N HIS A 35 20.02 22.82 -12.81
CA HIS A 35 19.56 21.46 -12.53
C HIS A 35 19.52 20.51 -13.73
N ALA A 36 19.40 20.99 -14.97
CA ALA A 36 19.20 20.15 -16.15
C ALA A 36 20.38 19.19 -16.42
N ALA A 37 21.62 19.59 -16.10
CA ALA A 37 22.78 18.71 -16.26
C ALA A 37 22.81 17.52 -15.28
N LYS A 38 21.95 17.52 -14.24
CA LYS A 38 22.03 16.59 -13.10
C LYS A 38 20.71 15.91 -12.77
N ALA A 39 19.59 16.57 -13.03
CA ALA A 39 18.25 16.03 -12.81
C ALA A 39 17.82 15.18 -14.00
N LYS A 40 17.28 13.99 -13.71
CA LYS A 40 16.71 13.06 -14.71
C LYS A 40 15.24 13.39 -15.01
N PHE A 41 14.63 14.25 -14.20
CA PHE A 41 13.22 14.61 -14.29
C PHE A 41 13.01 16.06 -13.82
N LEU A 42 12.56 16.93 -14.72
CA LEU A 42 12.15 18.29 -14.43
C LEU A 42 10.65 18.39 -14.65
N CYS A 43 9.91 18.80 -13.63
CA CYS A 43 8.45 18.76 -13.63
C CYS A 43 7.86 20.10 -13.19
N ILE A 44 6.87 20.57 -13.93
CA ILE A 44 6.07 21.75 -13.58
C ILE A 44 4.67 21.28 -13.23
N MET A 45 4.19 21.67 -12.06
CA MET A 45 2.83 21.41 -11.61
C MET A 45 1.97 22.66 -11.75
N CYS A 46 0.84 22.57 -12.47
CA CYS A 46 -0.11 23.67 -12.68
C CYS A 46 -1.57 23.22 -12.50
N CYS A 47 -2.50 24.14 -12.24
CA CYS A 47 -3.94 23.83 -12.13
C CYS A 47 -4.62 23.86 -13.50
N SER A 48 -5.55 22.94 -13.75
CA SER A 48 -6.34 22.88 -14.99
C SER A 48 -7.49 23.91 -15.08
N ASN A 49 -7.81 24.65 -14.02
CA ASN A 49 -8.87 25.68 -14.00
C ASN A 49 -8.45 27.00 -14.64
N ILE A 50 -7.84 26.97 -15.84
CA ILE A 50 -7.94 28.09 -16.76
C ILE A 50 -9.26 27.88 -17.53
N SER A 51 -10.38 28.07 -16.84
CA SER A 51 -11.67 28.26 -17.51
C SER A 51 -11.59 29.60 -18.23
N TYR A 52 -11.36 29.55 -19.54
CA TYR A 52 -11.67 30.64 -20.45
C TYR A 52 -13.17 30.89 -20.39
N GLU A 53 -13.61 31.84 -19.56
CA GLU A 53 -14.91 32.47 -19.74
C GLU A 53 -14.87 33.20 -21.10
N ARG A 54 -15.38 32.53 -22.13
CA ARG A 54 -15.70 33.15 -23.42
C ARG A 54 -16.84 34.15 -23.21
N HIS A 55 -16.51 35.33 -22.72
CA HIS A 55 -17.17 36.54 -23.19
C HIS A 55 -16.44 36.99 -24.45
N GLY A 56 -17.19 37.07 -25.55
CA GLY A 56 -16.65 37.15 -26.90
C GLY A 56 -15.72 38.33 -27.10
N GLU A 57 -14.43 38.02 -27.13
CA GLU A 57 -13.42 38.54 -28.03
C GLU A 57 -12.28 37.52 -28.04
N GLN A 58 -11.66 37.36 -29.20
CA GLN A 58 -10.86 36.21 -29.57
C GLN A 58 -9.45 36.29 -28.96
N ASP A 59 -9.32 36.17 -27.64
CA ASP A 59 -8.03 36.12 -26.95
C ASP A 59 -7.60 34.67 -26.72
N ASN A 60 -6.84 34.14 -27.69
CA ASN A 60 -6.01 32.96 -27.49
C ASN A 60 -5.04 33.22 -26.33
N CYS A 61 -4.79 32.22 -25.48
CA CYS A 61 -3.73 32.28 -24.47
C CYS A 61 -2.39 32.59 -25.15
N GLU A 62 -1.92 33.82 -25.01
CA GLU A 62 -0.54 34.20 -25.36
C GLU A 62 0.48 33.61 -24.36
N LEU A 63 0.39 32.31 -24.04
CA LEU A 63 1.57 31.56 -23.61
C LEU A 63 2.39 31.08 -24.82
N GLU A 64 1.81 31.07 -26.03
CA GLU A 64 2.46 30.61 -27.26
C GLU A 64 3.19 31.71 -28.05
N THR A 65 3.11 33.00 -27.67
CA THR A 65 3.62 34.10 -28.54
C THR A 65 5.05 34.56 -28.25
N SER A 66 5.77 33.94 -27.31
CA SER A 66 7.22 34.13 -27.20
C SER A 66 7.95 32.82 -27.50
N ASN A 67 8.57 32.74 -28.68
CA ASN A 67 9.28 31.54 -29.17
C ASN A 67 10.25 30.90 -28.14
N GLY A 68 10.79 31.69 -27.20
CA GLY A 68 11.70 31.20 -26.16
C GLY A 68 11.02 30.46 -24.99
N LEU A 69 9.74 30.74 -24.70
CA LEU A 69 9.02 30.12 -23.58
C LEU A 69 8.45 28.75 -23.99
N SER A 70 8.01 28.62 -25.25
CA SER A 70 7.61 27.33 -25.83
C SER A 70 8.77 26.33 -25.86
N ALA A 71 9.93 26.73 -26.37
CA ALA A 71 11.12 25.86 -26.43
C ALA A 71 11.62 25.45 -25.03
N LEU A 72 11.53 26.34 -24.05
CA LEU A 72 11.92 26.03 -22.67
C LEU A 72 10.97 25.01 -22.04
N LEU A 73 9.66 25.16 -22.26
CA LEU A 73 8.66 24.27 -21.70
C LEU A 73 8.74 22.84 -22.27
N GLU A 74 9.29 22.65 -23.47
CA GLU A 74 9.54 21.31 -24.04
C GLU A 74 10.54 20.50 -23.20
N GLU A 75 11.40 21.16 -22.41
CA GLU A 75 12.34 20.49 -21.51
C GLU A 75 11.76 20.14 -20.13
N PHE A 76 10.54 20.62 -19.84
CA PHE A 76 9.82 20.32 -18.60
C PHE A 76 8.64 19.40 -18.89
N GLU A 77 8.44 18.42 -18.01
CA GLU A 77 7.22 17.64 -18.04
C GLU A 77 6.12 18.39 -17.28
N ILE A 78 5.09 18.85 -17.99
CA ILE A 78 3.98 19.60 -17.39
C ILE A 78 2.93 18.62 -16.87
N VAL A 79 2.58 18.75 -15.59
CA VAL A 79 1.47 18.04 -14.94
C VAL A 79 0.39 19.06 -14.61
N SER A 80 -0.70 19.01 -15.38
CA SER A 80 -1.90 19.81 -15.15
C SER A 80 -3.05 18.89 -14.72
N CYS A 81 -3.50 19.05 -13.48
CA CYS A 81 -4.61 18.27 -12.93
C CYS A 81 -5.56 19.19 -12.13
N PRO A 82 -6.81 18.76 -11.90
CA PRO A 82 -7.82 19.58 -11.22
C PRO A 82 -7.57 19.77 -9.72
N SER A 83 -6.67 18.98 -9.11
CA SER A 83 -6.40 19.04 -7.67
C SER A 83 -4.92 18.79 -7.35
N MET A 84 -4.49 19.18 -6.16
CA MET A 84 -3.13 18.95 -5.65
C MET A 84 -2.88 17.45 -5.46
N ALA A 85 -3.86 16.72 -4.93
CA ALA A 85 -3.80 15.27 -4.78
C ALA A 85 -3.58 14.57 -6.13
N ALA A 86 -4.33 14.97 -7.16
CA ALA A 86 -4.21 14.41 -8.50
C ALA A 86 -2.82 14.68 -9.09
N SER A 87 -2.38 15.94 -9.07
CA SER A 87 -1.06 16.33 -9.59
C SER A 87 0.07 15.57 -8.89
N LEU A 88 0.11 15.57 -7.56
CA LEU A 88 1.19 14.94 -6.79
C LEU A 88 1.18 13.41 -6.96
N TYR A 89 0.01 12.79 -7.05
CA TYR A 89 -0.08 11.37 -7.34
C TYR A 89 0.47 11.04 -8.74
N THR A 90 0.11 11.81 -9.77
CA THR A 90 0.66 11.65 -11.12
C THR A 90 2.17 11.88 -11.16
N ILE A 91 2.66 12.91 -10.46
CA ILE A 91 4.10 13.17 -10.34
C ILE A 91 4.81 12.00 -9.67
N LYS A 92 4.23 11.44 -8.61
CA LYS A 92 4.77 10.26 -7.93
C LYS A 92 4.89 9.06 -8.88
N GLN A 93 3.86 8.82 -9.72
CA GLN A 93 3.92 7.75 -10.73
C GLN A 93 5.11 7.93 -11.68
N LYS A 94 5.30 9.14 -12.20
CA LYS A 94 6.43 9.47 -13.10
C LYS A 94 7.79 9.33 -12.43
N ILE A 95 7.90 9.69 -11.14
CA ILE A 95 9.11 9.50 -10.31
C ILE A 95 9.41 8.00 -10.14
N ASP A 96 8.39 7.19 -9.86
CA ASP A 96 8.53 5.76 -9.62
C ASP A 96 8.87 4.97 -10.89
N GLU A 97 8.29 5.33 -12.03
CA GLU A 97 8.64 4.77 -13.35
C GLU A 97 10.12 4.97 -13.69
N ARG A 98 10.70 6.07 -13.22
CA ARG A 98 12.12 6.40 -13.39
C ARG A 98 13.01 5.89 -12.25
N ASN A 99 12.42 5.19 -11.26
CA ASN A 99 13.07 4.70 -10.06
C ASN A 99 13.86 5.80 -9.30
N LEU A 100 13.31 7.02 -9.22
CA LEU A 100 13.94 8.13 -8.53
C LEU A 100 13.54 8.15 -7.05
N SER A 101 14.37 8.73 -6.21
CA SER A 101 14.10 8.84 -4.76
C SER A 101 14.54 10.16 -4.15
N SER A 102 15.41 10.92 -4.80
CA SER A 102 15.81 12.25 -4.33
C SER A 102 15.13 13.36 -5.12
N ILE A 103 14.28 14.15 -4.47
CA ILE A 103 13.43 15.15 -5.10
C ILE A 103 13.70 16.52 -4.47
N LYS A 104 13.96 17.52 -5.32
CA LYS A 104 13.94 18.92 -4.93
C LYS A 104 12.59 19.53 -5.29
N VAL A 105 11.97 20.24 -4.36
CA VAL A 105 10.70 20.93 -4.54
C VAL A 105 10.93 22.43 -4.46
N ILE A 106 10.71 23.11 -5.57
CA ILE A 106 10.76 24.57 -5.69
C ILE A 106 9.33 25.09 -5.56
N VAL A 107 9.03 25.77 -4.45
CA VAL A 107 7.66 26.12 -4.06
C VAL A 107 7.60 27.53 -3.47
N PRO A 108 6.53 28.33 -3.72
CA PRO A 108 6.35 29.60 -3.04
C PRO A 108 6.39 29.44 -1.51
N ARG A 109 7.07 30.36 -0.82
CA ARG A 109 7.33 30.26 0.63
C ARG A 109 6.07 30.05 1.48
N HIS A 110 4.96 30.68 1.12
CA HIS A 110 3.66 30.56 1.81
C HIS A 110 2.94 29.22 1.56
N ARG A 111 3.37 28.43 0.56
CA ARG A 111 2.77 27.11 0.22
C ARG A 111 3.59 25.92 0.70
N LYS A 112 4.79 26.17 1.24
CA LYS A 112 5.75 25.14 1.63
C LYS A 112 5.16 24.15 2.64
N THR A 113 4.44 24.63 3.65
CA THR A 113 3.82 23.73 4.65
C THR A 113 2.69 22.92 4.05
N LEU A 114 1.81 23.54 3.24
CA LEU A 114 0.74 22.86 2.52
C LEU A 114 1.28 21.71 1.65
N MET A 115 2.31 22.00 0.85
CA MET A 115 2.98 21.01 0.01
C MET A 115 3.54 19.83 0.82
N LYS A 116 4.19 20.12 1.97
CA LYS A 116 4.70 19.07 2.86
C LYS A 116 3.60 18.15 3.36
N ALA A 117 2.46 18.69 3.79
CA ALA A 117 1.37 17.84 4.28
C ALA A 117 0.76 16.94 3.21
N PHE A 118 0.67 17.37 1.94
CA PHE A 118 0.31 16.44 0.86
C PHE A 118 1.38 15.37 0.65
N ILE A 119 2.65 15.76 0.63
CA ILE A 119 3.78 14.83 0.46
C ILE A 119 3.77 13.77 1.58
N ASP A 120 3.57 14.17 2.83
CA ASP A 120 3.54 13.28 4.00
C ASP A 120 2.43 12.21 3.92
N GLN A 121 1.36 12.47 3.15
CA GLN A 121 0.26 11.53 2.95
C GLN A 121 0.44 10.64 1.70
N LEU A 122 1.06 11.17 0.64
CA LEU A 122 1.18 10.52 -0.68
C LEU A 122 2.53 9.82 -0.90
N PHE A 123 3.55 10.15 -0.11
CA PHE A 123 4.88 9.57 -0.20
C PHE A 123 5.26 8.86 1.11
N THR A 124 6.40 8.17 1.08
CA THR A 124 6.96 7.39 2.19
C THR A 124 8.42 7.79 2.41
N ASP A 125 9.05 7.30 3.47
CA ASP A 125 10.46 7.60 3.77
C ASP A 125 11.47 7.07 2.73
N VAL A 126 11.03 6.25 1.76
CA VAL A 126 11.82 5.91 0.57
C VAL A 126 12.22 7.16 -0.25
N TYR A 127 11.44 8.24 -0.17
CA TYR A 127 11.70 9.47 -0.91
C TYR A 127 12.33 10.52 -0.01
N ASN A 128 13.40 11.13 -0.47
CA ASN A 128 14.08 12.25 0.18
C ASN A 128 13.67 13.56 -0.49
N PHE A 129 13.12 14.49 0.29
CA PHE A 129 12.65 15.79 -0.20
C PHE A 129 13.51 16.95 0.33
N GLU A 130 14.03 17.74 -0.59
CA GLU A 130 14.67 19.03 -0.32
C GLU A 130 13.77 20.17 -0.82
N PHE A 131 13.65 21.26 -0.05
CA PHE A 131 12.78 22.37 -0.43
C PHE A 131 13.55 23.66 -0.67
N GLU A 132 13.22 24.33 -1.77
CA GLU A 132 13.76 25.62 -2.17
C GLU A 132 12.62 26.61 -2.39
N ASP A 133 12.80 27.85 -1.95
CA ASP A 133 11.77 28.87 -2.05
C ASP A 133 11.75 29.46 -3.47
N LEU A 134 10.58 29.42 -4.12
CA LEU A 134 10.39 30.05 -5.41
C LEU A 134 10.38 31.57 -5.25
N GLN A 135 11.45 32.25 -5.67
CA GLN A 135 11.51 33.71 -5.66
C GLN A 135 10.75 34.29 -6.86
N VAL A 136 9.47 34.61 -6.66
CA VAL A 136 8.69 35.40 -7.62
C VAL A 136 8.35 36.75 -6.98
N THR A 137 8.94 37.82 -7.48
CA THR A 137 8.63 39.19 -7.05
C THR A 137 7.32 39.65 -7.70
N PHE A 138 6.20 39.41 -7.04
CA PHE A 138 4.92 40.03 -7.42
C PHE A 138 4.89 41.47 -6.88
N ARG A 139 5.05 42.47 -7.76
CA ARG A 139 4.60 43.84 -7.45
C ARG A 139 3.07 43.82 -7.49
N GLY A 140 2.41 43.61 -6.36
CA GLY A 140 0.95 43.71 -6.35
C GLY A 140 0.18 43.35 -5.09
N ASP A 141 0.69 42.51 -4.18
CA ASP A 141 -0.05 42.20 -2.95
C ASP A 141 0.58 42.86 -1.73
N SER A 142 0.01 44.00 -1.34
CA SER A 142 0.14 44.50 0.03
C SER A 142 -0.76 43.67 0.96
N LEU A 143 -0.47 42.37 1.09
CA LEU A 143 -0.96 41.60 2.22
C LEU A 143 0.14 41.64 3.27
N LYS A 144 -0.20 42.27 4.39
CA LYS A 144 0.64 42.44 5.58
C LYS A 144 1.57 41.25 5.73
N GLN A 145 2.88 41.51 5.83
CA GLN A 145 3.87 40.54 6.29
C GLN A 145 3.53 40.15 7.73
N SER A 146 2.49 39.34 7.92
CA SER A 146 2.31 38.56 9.12
C SER A 146 3.46 37.58 9.14
N ILE A 147 4.15 37.53 10.28
CA ILE A 147 5.03 36.43 10.65
C ILE A 147 4.10 35.23 10.82
N GLU A 148 3.64 34.65 9.71
CA GLU A 148 2.73 33.52 9.72
C GLU A 148 3.55 32.30 10.11
N ILE A 149 3.33 31.90 11.36
CA ILE A 149 3.73 30.61 11.89
C ILE A 149 3.07 29.57 10.98
N ASN A 150 3.88 29.06 10.05
CA ASN A 150 3.56 28.16 8.94
C ASN A 150 3.15 26.75 9.45
N ILE A 151 2.16 26.66 10.33
CA ILE A 151 1.62 25.43 10.91
C ILE A 151 0.24 25.20 10.30
N ILE A 152 0.06 24.03 9.68
CA ILE A 152 -1.24 23.58 9.19
C ILE A 152 -2.16 23.32 10.38
N THR A 153 -3.35 23.91 10.33
CA THR A 153 -4.40 23.67 11.31
C THR A 153 -4.96 22.25 11.16
N ALA A 154 -5.57 21.72 12.23
CA ALA A 154 -6.23 20.42 12.17
C ALA A 154 -7.38 20.37 11.13
N GLN A 155 -7.98 21.53 10.82
CA GLN A 155 -9.03 21.65 9.81
C GLN A 155 -8.44 21.52 8.40
N GLU A 156 -7.39 22.27 8.08
CA GLU A 156 -6.69 22.17 6.79
C GLU A 156 -6.13 20.76 6.57
N LEU A 157 -5.58 20.11 7.60
CA LEU A 157 -5.12 18.72 7.48
C LEU A 157 -6.26 17.76 7.10
N ARG A 158 -7.46 17.94 7.66
CA ARG A 158 -8.65 17.16 7.29
C ARG A 158 -9.07 17.42 5.85
N GLU A 159 -8.97 18.67 5.38
CA GLU A 159 -9.29 19.03 4.00
C GLU A 159 -8.31 18.37 3.02
N ILE A 160 -7.01 18.38 3.33
CA ILE A 160 -5.98 17.67 2.55
C ILE A 160 -6.27 16.17 2.50
N GLN A 161 -6.57 15.56 3.64
CA GLN A 161 -6.93 14.13 3.71
C GLN A 161 -8.17 13.83 2.88
N ASN A 162 -9.20 14.66 2.98
CA ASN A 162 -10.45 14.50 2.22
C ASN A 162 -10.23 14.66 0.71
N GLU A 163 -9.38 15.59 0.27
CA GLU A 163 -9.02 15.75 -1.14
C GLU A 163 -8.31 14.49 -1.67
N ILE A 164 -7.32 13.98 -0.92
CA ILE A 164 -6.59 12.76 -1.27
C ILE A 164 -7.53 11.57 -1.33
N GLU A 165 -8.36 11.36 -0.31
CA GLU A 165 -9.32 10.25 -0.28
C GLU A 165 -10.31 10.32 -1.43
N THR A 166 -10.85 11.51 -1.71
CA THR A 166 -11.78 11.72 -2.82
C THR A 166 -11.13 11.36 -4.16
N TYR A 167 -9.90 11.83 -4.39
CA TYR A 167 -9.17 11.51 -5.60
C TYR A 167 -8.86 10.01 -5.72
N LEU A 168 -8.32 9.37 -4.68
CA LEU A 168 -7.97 7.94 -4.71
C LEU A 168 -9.21 7.04 -4.88
N ARG A 169 -10.35 7.43 -4.29
CA ARG A 169 -11.64 6.75 -4.50
C ARG A 169 -12.13 6.85 -5.94
N SER A 170 -11.80 7.92 -6.65
CA SER A 170 -12.22 8.11 -8.04
C SER A 170 -11.43 7.26 -9.04
N LEU A 171 -10.26 6.76 -8.65
CA LEU A 171 -9.40 5.97 -9.51
C LEU A 171 -10.05 4.61 -9.85
N PRO A 172 -10.00 4.13 -11.10
CA PRO A 172 -10.43 2.77 -11.42
C PRO A 172 -9.47 1.72 -10.84
N ALA A 173 -9.90 0.47 -10.80
CA ALA A 173 -8.98 -0.64 -10.51
C ALA A 173 -7.91 -0.74 -11.63
N LEU A 174 -6.64 -0.84 -11.25
CA LEU A 174 -5.53 -0.86 -12.21
C LEU A 174 -5.42 -2.18 -12.98
N LYS A 175 -5.75 -3.30 -12.33
CA LYS A 175 -5.60 -4.65 -12.89
C LYS A 175 -6.70 -5.56 -12.39
N GLY A 176 -7.56 -5.99 -13.30
CA GLY A 176 -8.65 -6.93 -13.04
C GLY A 176 -9.61 -6.47 -11.94
N GLU A 177 -10.60 -7.32 -11.66
CA GLU A 177 -11.52 -7.11 -10.56
C GLU A 177 -10.96 -7.65 -9.24
N LEU A 178 -11.49 -7.16 -8.13
CA LEU A 178 -11.20 -7.70 -6.81
C LEU A 178 -11.80 -9.09 -6.70
N THR A 179 -10.95 -10.10 -6.45
CA THR A 179 -11.39 -11.48 -6.25
C THR A 179 -11.11 -11.92 -4.82
N ILE A 180 -12.14 -12.44 -4.16
CA ILE A 180 -12.07 -13.02 -2.82
C ILE A 180 -12.35 -14.51 -2.95
N ILE A 181 -11.34 -15.32 -2.65
CA ILE A 181 -11.47 -16.79 -2.68
C ILE A 181 -11.95 -17.26 -1.33
N THR A 182 -13.06 -17.97 -1.31
CA THR A 182 -13.64 -18.56 -0.11
C THR A 182 -13.51 -20.09 -0.14
N SER A 183 -13.66 -20.69 1.03
CA SER A 183 -13.72 -22.15 1.19
C SER A 183 -15.13 -22.58 1.58
N PRO A 184 -15.72 -23.60 0.93
CA PRO A 184 -17.04 -24.12 1.31
C PRO A 184 -17.05 -24.86 2.65
N LEU A 185 -15.89 -25.00 3.32
CA LEU A 185 -15.79 -25.66 4.62
C LEU A 185 -16.12 -24.73 5.79
N ILE A 186 -15.93 -23.42 5.63
CA ILE A 186 -16.24 -22.44 6.67
C ILE A 186 -17.73 -22.09 6.54
N PRO A 187 -18.54 -22.25 7.60
CA PRO A 187 -19.97 -21.96 7.54
C PRO A 187 -20.25 -20.45 7.32
N ASP A 188 -21.37 -20.14 6.66
CA ASP A 188 -21.76 -18.78 6.25
C ASP A 188 -22.00 -17.80 7.41
N ILE A 189 -22.01 -18.28 8.66
CA ILE A 189 -21.98 -17.41 9.85
C ILE A 189 -20.62 -16.69 10.01
N PHE A 190 -19.62 -16.98 9.19
CA PHE A 190 -18.36 -16.25 9.11
C PHE A 190 -18.22 -15.64 7.72
N ILE A 191 -17.78 -14.37 7.64
CA ILE A 191 -17.15 -13.86 6.41
C ILE A 191 -15.72 -14.34 6.41
N HIS A 192 -15.28 -15.03 5.37
CA HIS A 192 -13.88 -15.37 5.20
C HIS A 192 -13.44 -15.09 3.78
N GLY A 193 -12.13 -14.94 3.58
CA GLY A 193 -11.63 -14.81 2.24
C GLY A 193 -10.13 -14.65 2.13
N PHE A 194 -9.61 -15.16 1.02
CA PHE A 194 -8.24 -14.96 0.57
C PHE A 194 -8.27 -14.04 -0.65
N THR A 195 -7.71 -12.84 -0.54
CA THR A 195 -7.73 -11.88 -1.64
C THR A 195 -6.62 -12.16 -2.66
N THR A 196 -6.92 -11.96 -3.94
CA THR A 196 -5.92 -11.94 -5.01
C THR A 196 -5.22 -10.59 -5.07
N ARG A 197 -4.24 -10.45 -5.98
CA ARG A 197 -3.51 -9.20 -6.19
C ARG A 197 -4.25 -8.15 -7.06
N THR A 198 -5.49 -8.40 -7.48
CA THR A 198 -6.25 -7.62 -8.47
C THR A 198 -7.34 -6.74 -7.81
N GLY A 199 -7.84 -5.73 -8.53
CA GLY A 199 -8.94 -4.86 -8.06
C GLY A 199 -8.53 -3.57 -7.34
N GLY A 200 -7.23 -3.25 -7.28
CA GLY A 200 -6.72 -2.16 -6.43
C GLY A 200 -6.06 -1.03 -7.21
N ILE A 201 -5.51 -0.07 -6.48
CA ILE A 201 -4.90 1.16 -7.03
C ILE A 201 -3.39 1.29 -6.79
N SER A 202 -2.76 0.28 -6.18
CA SER A 202 -1.30 0.28 -6.03
C SER A 202 -0.65 0.09 -7.41
N TYR A 203 0.12 1.07 -7.89
CA TYR A 203 0.71 1.02 -9.23
C TYR A 203 2.17 0.53 -9.24
N ILE A 204 2.84 0.47 -8.08
CA ILE A 204 4.20 -0.04 -7.99
C ILE A 204 4.23 -1.48 -8.51
N PRO A 205 5.05 -1.84 -9.52
CA PRO A 205 4.94 -3.14 -10.20
C PRO A 205 4.92 -4.36 -9.28
N THR A 206 5.76 -4.36 -8.24
CA THR A 206 5.85 -5.44 -7.23
C THR A 206 4.67 -5.48 -6.25
N LEU A 207 3.91 -4.38 -6.13
CA LEU A 207 2.77 -4.22 -5.23
C LEU A 207 1.44 -4.03 -6.00
N SER A 208 1.48 -4.15 -7.33
CA SER A 208 0.31 -3.90 -8.16
C SER A 208 -0.61 -5.12 -8.26
N SER A 209 -1.93 -4.99 -8.06
CA SER A 209 -2.71 -3.76 -7.82
C SER A 209 -3.34 -3.64 -6.43
N PHE A 210 -3.53 -4.75 -5.71
CA PHE A 210 -4.29 -4.81 -4.45
C PHE A 210 -3.41 -5.02 -3.20
N ASN A 211 -2.48 -4.10 -2.96
CA ASN A 211 -1.64 -4.15 -1.75
C ASN A 211 -2.39 -3.59 -0.53
N LEU A 212 -2.32 -4.27 0.63
CA LEU A 212 -2.88 -3.76 1.89
C LEU A 212 -1.84 -3.61 3.01
N PHE A 213 -0.56 -3.50 2.63
CA PHE A 213 0.53 -3.24 3.57
C PHE A 213 1.39 -2.05 3.13
N SER A 214 1.57 -1.10 4.03
CA SER A 214 2.50 0.02 3.87
C SER A 214 3.48 0.06 5.03
N SER A 215 4.70 0.54 4.75
CA SER A 215 5.78 0.75 5.72
C SER A 215 6.70 1.84 5.18
N SER A 216 7.43 2.53 6.06
CA SER A 216 8.43 3.55 5.67
C SER A 216 9.44 3.10 4.62
N LYS A 217 9.77 1.80 4.61
CA LYS A 217 10.75 1.19 3.69
C LYS A 217 10.18 0.83 2.30
N ARG A 218 8.92 1.16 2.00
CA ARG A 218 8.25 0.79 0.74
C ARG A 218 7.60 1.99 0.09
N ARG A 219 7.57 2.02 -1.24
CA ARG A 219 7.06 3.13 -2.06
C ARG A 219 5.54 3.33 -2.03
N ASP A 220 4.76 2.36 -1.57
CA ASP A 220 3.30 2.45 -1.57
C ASP A 220 2.80 3.10 -0.27
N PRO A 221 2.19 4.30 -0.33
CA PRO A 221 1.86 5.09 0.85
C PRO A 221 0.64 4.53 1.59
N LYS A 222 0.48 4.95 2.84
CA LYS A 222 -0.63 4.53 3.70
C LYS A 222 -2.00 4.87 3.09
N ALA A 223 -2.14 6.04 2.46
CA ALA A 223 -3.40 6.48 1.84
C ALA A 223 -3.88 5.52 0.72
N VAL A 224 -2.96 5.05 -0.13
CA VAL A 224 -3.28 4.08 -1.22
C VAL A 224 -3.70 2.73 -0.64
N VAL A 225 -2.96 2.24 0.36
CA VAL A 225 -3.27 1.00 1.07
C VAL A 225 -4.62 1.08 1.80
N GLN A 226 -4.95 2.23 2.40
CA GLN A 226 -6.25 2.46 3.04
C GLN A 226 -7.41 2.44 2.05
N GLU A 227 -7.22 2.99 0.84
CA GLU A 227 -8.25 2.91 -0.20
C GLU A 227 -8.46 1.46 -0.68
N ASN A 228 -7.39 0.68 -0.90
CA ASN A 228 -7.53 -0.75 -1.19
C ASN A 228 -8.26 -1.50 -0.04
N LEU A 229 -7.97 -1.15 1.22
CA LEU A 229 -8.65 -1.71 2.38
C LEU A 229 -10.14 -1.37 2.40
N ARG A 230 -10.51 -0.14 2.07
CA ARG A 230 -11.90 0.30 1.92
C ARG A 230 -12.62 -0.46 0.81
N ARG A 231 -11.98 -0.65 -0.35
CA ARG A 231 -12.53 -1.49 -1.45
C ARG A 231 -12.82 -2.91 -0.97
N LEU A 232 -11.89 -3.50 -0.22
CA LEU A 232 -12.11 -4.82 0.36
C LEU A 232 -13.25 -4.83 1.38
N ALA A 233 -13.31 -3.82 2.25
CA ALA A 233 -14.39 -3.67 3.24
C ALA A 233 -15.77 -3.64 2.57
N ASN A 234 -15.91 -2.86 1.50
CA ASN A 234 -17.15 -2.78 0.73
C ASN A 234 -17.49 -4.10 0.03
N ALA A 235 -16.51 -4.74 -0.62
CA ALA A 235 -16.76 -5.98 -1.36
C ALA A 235 -17.05 -7.18 -0.44
N ALA A 236 -16.42 -7.24 0.73
CA ALA A 236 -16.56 -8.34 1.68
C ALA A 236 -17.62 -8.09 2.76
N GLY A 237 -18.15 -6.86 2.88
CA GLY A 237 -19.18 -6.51 3.85
C GLY A 237 -18.71 -6.44 5.30
N PHE A 238 -17.53 -5.86 5.57
CA PHE A 238 -17.05 -5.64 6.94
C PHE A 238 -16.74 -4.16 7.26
N ASN A 239 -16.71 -3.82 8.55
CA ASN A 239 -16.36 -2.48 9.01
C ASN A 239 -14.82 -2.29 9.04
N VAL A 240 -14.32 -1.32 8.26
CA VAL A 240 -12.89 -1.00 8.20
C VAL A 240 -12.32 -0.53 9.54
N GLU A 241 -13.12 0.14 10.38
CA GLU A 241 -12.70 0.62 11.71
C GLU A 241 -12.52 -0.51 12.72
N LYS A 242 -13.07 -1.70 12.44
CA LYS A 242 -12.93 -2.91 13.25
C LYS A 242 -12.05 -3.96 12.56
N PHE A 243 -11.09 -3.50 11.76
CA PHE A 243 -10.12 -4.33 11.06
C PHE A 243 -8.81 -4.42 11.84
N TYR A 244 -8.45 -5.63 12.25
CA TYR A 244 -7.23 -5.95 12.99
C TYR A 244 -6.35 -6.86 12.15
N ARG A 245 -5.05 -6.60 12.13
CA ARG A 245 -4.08 -7.40 11.39
C ARG A 245 -2.99 -7.91 12.32
N ILE A 246 -2.49 -9.09 12.00
CA ILE A 246 -1.34 -9.69 12.67
C ILE A 246 -0.12 -8.76 12.58
N LYS A 247 0.60 -8.61 13.70
CA LYS A 247 1.90 -7.93 13.79
C LYS A 247 3.03 -8.97 13.73
N THR A 248 3.14 -9.60 12.57
CA THR A 248 3.98 -10.78 12.33
C THR A 248 5.45 -10.57 12.69
N ASP A 249 6.03 -11.51 13.45
CA ASP A 249 7.48 -11.66 13.64
C ASP A 249 8.02 -13.04 13.23
N HIS A 250 7.15 -13.89 12.67
CA HIS A 250 7.41 -15.27 12.24
C HIS A 250 7.65 -16.24 13.41
N SER A 251 7.10 -15.93 14.59
CA SER A 251 7.02 -16.78 15.77
C SER A 251 5.72 -17.62 15.77
N ASN A 252 5.21 -17.99 16.94
CA ASN A 252 3.96 -18.72 17.15
C ASN A 252 3.00 -18.09 18.17
N ASP A 253 3.26 -16.85 18.61
CA ASP A 253 2.45 -16.18 19.62
C ASP A 253 1.07 -15.78 19.09
N ILE A 254 0.03 -15.98 19.92
CA ILE A 254 -1.36 -15.72 19.56
C ILE A 254 -1.92 -14.60 20.44
N TRP A 255 -2.38 -13.51 19.82
CA TRP A 255 -3.11 -12.47 20.52
C TRP A 255 -4.59 -12.84 20.67
N ILE A 256 -5.05 -12.85 21.92
CA ILE A 256 -6.47 -13.04 22.26
C ILE A 256 -7.14 -11.67 22.30
N MET A 257 -8.09 -11.45 21.39
CA MET A 257 -8.77 -10.16 21.27
C MET A 257 -9.52 -9.81 22.55
N GLY A 258 -9.32 -8.59 23.05
CA GLY A 258 -9.83 -8.14 24.36
C GLY A 258 -8.76 -8.12 25.45
N ARG A 259 -7.60 -8.77 25.24
CA ARG A 259 -6.40 -8.58 26.07
C ARG A 259 -5.57 -7.40 25.54
N LYS A 260 -4.65 -6.91 26.37
CA LYS A 260 -3.63 -5.94 25.95
C LYS A 260 -2.91 -6.49 24.71
N GLU A 261 -2.95 -5.74 23.62
CA GLU A 261 -2.32 -6.13 22.36
C GLU A 261 -0.78 -6.10 22.50
N PRO A 262 -0.08 -7.19 22.15
CA PRO A 262 1.39 -7.19 22.09
C PRO A 262 1.95 -6.35 20.93
N ASP A 263 3.26 -6.15 20.96
CA ASP A 263 4.00 -5.48 19.88
C ASP A 263 4.12 -6.36 18.63
N SER A 264 4.26 -7.68 18.82
CA SER A 264 4.28 -8.68 17.76
C SER A 264 3.53 -9.95 18.16
N TYR A 265 2.99 -10.64 17.16
CA TYR A 265 2.30 -11.93 17.28
C TYR A 265 2.06 -12.47 15.87
N ASP A 266 1.85 -13.79 15.76
CA ASP A 266 1.66 -14.51 14.49
C ASP A 266 0.27 -15.14 14.37
N GLY A 267 -0.62 -14.93 15.35
CA GLY A 267 -2.04 -15.24 15.23
C GLY A 267 -2.94 -14.34 16.05
N ILE A 268 -4.22 -14.27 15.67
CA ILE A 268 -5.29 -13.62 16.43
C ILE A 268 -6.41 -14.65 16.64
N ALA A 269 -6.98 -14.71 17.83
CA ALA A 269 -8.20 -15.47 18.11
C ALA A 269 -9.26 -14.58 18.80
N THR A 270 -10.52 -14.74 18.40
CA THR A 270 -11.65 -13.93 18.91
C THR A 270 -12.98 -14.68 18.86
N ASN A 271 -13.87 -14.40 19.81
CA ASN A 271 -15.30 -14.71 19.72
C ASN A 271 -16.16 -13.43 19.62
N GLN A 272 -15.52 -12.27 19.46
CA GLN A 272 -16.21 -10.98 19.32
C GLN A 272 -16.86 -10.86 17.95
N ARG A 273 -18.06 -10.27 17.93
CA ARG A 273 -18.87 -10.08 16.73
C ARG A 273 -18.53 -8.78 16.02
N GLY A 274 -18.64 -8.77 14.69
CA GLY A 274 -18.47 -7.56 13.89
C GLY A 274 -17.04 -7.03 13.82
N VAL A 275 -16.06 -7.87 14.13
CA VAL A 275 -14.62 -7.60 13.97
C VAL A 275 -14.06 -8.43 12.82
N THR A 276 -13.06 -7.88 12.13
CA THR A 276 -12.32 -8.56 11.07
C THR A 276 -10.86 -8.72 11.50
N ILE A 277 -10.37 -9.95 11.53
CA ILE A 277 -8.98 -10.29 11.81
C ILE A 277 -8.28 -10.74 10.52
N ALA A 278 -7.00 -10.42 10.37
CA ALA A 278 -6.29 -10.64 9.12
C ALA A 278 -4.84 -11.07 9.30
N ALA A 279 -4.43 -12.04 8.49
CA ALA A 279 -3.05 -12.45 8.33
C ALA A 279 -2.50 -11.89 7.02
N LEU A 280 -1.52 -10.99 7.10
CA LEU A 280 -0.81 -10.52 5.91
C LEU A 280 0.35 -11.47 5.63
N GLY A 281 0.63 -11.78 4.37
CA GLY A 281 1.80 -12.57 3.98
C GLY A 281 1.85 -12.75 2.47
N ALA A 282 3.02 -12.66 1.83
CA ALA A 282 3.25 -13.27 0.52
C ALA A 282 4.06 -14.53 0.72
N ASP A 283 3.65 -15.63 0.08
CA ASP A 283 4.23 -16.98 0.19
C ASP A 283 4.01 -17.72 1.51
N CYS A 284 4.13 -17.05 2.66
CA CYS A 284 3.79 -17.66 3.96
C CYS A 284 2.30 -18.07 3.96
N ILE A 285 1.96 -19.13 4.71
CA ILE A 285 0.61 -19.69 4.68
C ILE A 285 -0.30 -18.85 5.59
N PRO A 286 -1.34 -18.17 5.05
CA PRO A 286 -2.42 -17.66 5.88
C PRO A 286 -3.33 -18.84 6.27
N ILE A 287 -3.63 -18.94 7.56
CA ILE A 287 -4.52 -19.98 8.08
C ILE A 287 -5.75 -19.32 8.67
N VAL A 288 -6.92 -19.85 8.34
CA VAL A 288 -8.22 -19.43 8.85
C VAL A 288 -8.77 -20.57 9.72
N PHE A 289 -9.22 -20.24 10.92
CA PHE A 289 -9.83 -21.14 11.89
C PHE A 289 -11.24 -20.66 12.23
N ALA A 290 -12.22 -21.55 12.26
CA ALA A 290 -13.58 -21.23 12.65
C ALA A 290 -14.22 -22.37 13.44
N ASP A 291 -14.72 -22.07 14.63
CA ASP A 291 -15.58 -22.96 15.40
C ASP A 291 -17.02 -22.41 15.33
N PRO A 292 -17.94 -23.08 14.58
CA PRO A 292 -19.31 -22.62 14.46
C PRO A 292 -20.17 -22.89 15.69
N VAL A 293 -19.76 -23.79 16.59
CA VAL A 293 -20.48 -24.14 17.81
C VAL A 293 -20.23 -23.10 18.89
N LYS A 294 -18.95 -22.81 19.18
CA LYS A 294 -18.54 -21.77 20.11
C LYS A 294 -18.53 -20.37 19.52
N LYS A 295 -18.75 -20.25 18.20
CA LYS A 295 -18.84 -18.97 17.49
C LYS A 295 -17.57 -18.15 17.70
N ALA A 296 -16.44 -18.83 17.57
CA ALA A 296 -15.10 -18.28 17.70
C ALA A 296 -14.33 -18.49 16.40
N CYS A 297 -13.40 -17.60 16.11
CA CYS A 297 -12.54 -17.71 14.95
C CYS A 297 -11.11 -17.28 15.26
N GLY A 298 -10.21 -17.67 14.37
CA GLY A 298 -8.81 -17.28 14.45
C GLY A 298 -8.19 -17.14 13.07
N VAL A 299 -7.11 -16.37 13.01
CA VAL A 299 -6.21 -16.34 11.84
C VAL A 299 -4.78 -16.50 12.31
N ALA A 300 -3.96 -17.17 11.51
CA ALA A 300 -2.53 -17.28 11.74
C ALA A 300 -1.72 -16.97 10.48
N HIS A 301 -0.55 -16.40 10.69
CA HIS A 301 0.51 -16.28 9.71
C HIS A 301 1.52 -17.41 9.94
N ALA A 302 1.58 -18.39 9.05
CA ALA A 302 2.52 -19.49 9.13
C ALA A 302 3.62 -19.33 8.07
N GLY A 303 4.67 -18.60 8.45
CA GLY A 303 5.96 -18.67 7.76
C GLY A 303 6.68 -19.99 8.05
N TRP A 304 7.83 -20.23 7.42
CA TRP A 304 8.56 -21.49 7.61
C TRP A 304 9.01 -21.70 9.07
N LYS A 305 9.43 -20.63 9.76
CA LYS A 305 9.76 -20.68 11.19
C LYS A 305 8.51 -20.92 12.05
N GLY A 306 7.47 -20.12 11.87
CA GLY A 306 6.20 -20.28 12.59
C GLY A 306 5.55 -21.65 12.41
N THR A 307 5.69 -22.27 11.22
CA THR A 307 5.26 -23.66 10.95
C THR A 307 6.04 -24.64 11.83
N LEU A 308 7.37 -24.55 11.86
CA LEU A 308 8.17 -25.44 12.72
C LEU A 308 7.93 -25.20 14.22
N LEU A 309 7.55 -23.97 14.60
CA LEU A 309 7.16 -23.60 15.96
C LEU A 309 5.71 -23.98 16.31
N GLY A 310 4.93 -24.51 15.37
CA GLY A 310 3.58 -24.99 15.62
C GLY A 310 2.51 -23.89 15.76
N VAL A 311 2.64 -22.76 15.05
CA VAL A 311 1.67 -21.64 15.16
C VAL A 311 0.24 -22.05 14.86
N ALA A 312 0.04 -23.06 14.00
CA ALA A 312 -1.29 -23.51 13.65
C ALA A 312 -1.97 -24.20 14.84
N MET A 313 -1.24 -25.10 15.51
CA MET A 313 -1.71 -25.73 16.76
C MET A 313 -1.74 -24.76 17.94
N ALA A 314 -0.84 -23.78 18.02
CA ALA A 314 -0.91 -22.73 19.03
C ALA A 314 -2.23 -21.94 18.93
N THR A 315 -2.68 -21.64 17.71
CA THR A 315 -3.96 -20.97 17.46
C THR A 315 -5.15 -21.81 17.90
N VAL A 316 -5.15 -23.11 17.59
CA VAL A 316 -6.17 -24.06 18.05
C VAL A 316 -6.21 -24.12 19.57
N ASN A 317 -5.06 -24.31 20.22
CA ASN A 317 -4.96 -24.38 21.67
C ASN A 317 -5.46 -23.10 22.33
N ALA A 318 -5.16 -21.94 21.76
CA ALA A 318 -5.69 -20.66 22.20
C ALA A 318 -7.22 -20.60 22.10
N MET A 319 -7.82 -21.05 20.98
CA MET A 319 -9.27 -21.09 20.83
C MET A 319 -9.95 -22.05 21.84
N ILE A 320 -9.35 -23.20 22.10
CA ILE A 320 -9.82 -24.18 23.09
C ILE A 320 -9.75 -23.56 24.49
N ALA A 321 -8.60 -23.02 24.88
CA ALA A 321 -8.37 -22.48 26.22
C ALA A 321 -9.24 -21.26 26.53
N GLU A 322 -9.43 -20.36 25.56
CA GLU A 322 -10.10 -19.08 25.79
C GLU A 322 -11.61 -19.13 25.57
N TYR A 323 -12.08 -19.95 24.62
CA TYR A 323 -13.48 -19.97 24.20
C TYR A 323 -14.16 -21.32 24.42
N GLY A 324 -13.42 -22.31 24.96
CA GLY A 324 -13.92 -23.67 25.18
C GLY A 324 -14.21 -24.41 23.88
N CYS A 325 -13.56 -24.04 22.77
CA CYS A 325 -13.71 -24.73 21.49
C CYS A 325 -13.38 -26.21 21.63
N SER A 326 -14.02 -27.05 20.83
CA SER A 326 -13.68 -28.46 20.68
C SER A 326 -12.86 -28.65 19.41
N LEU A 327 -11.87 -29.54 19.43
CA LEU A 327 -11.00 -29.74 18.27
C LEU A 327 -11.79 -30.22 17.04
N GLU A 328 -12.77 -31.11 17.26
CA GLU A 328 -13.65 -31.66 16.23
C GLU A 328 -14.57 -30.62 15.59
N ASP A 329 -14.82 -29.50 16.26
CA ASP A 329 -15.69 -28.41 15.77
C ASP A 329 -14.89 -27.32 15.04
N ILE A 330 -13.58 -27.21 15.29
CA ILE A 330 -12.73 -26.21 14.64
C ILE A 330 -12.47 -26.63 13.18
N VAL A 331 -12.96 -25.83 12.24
CA VAL A 331 -12.63 -25.92 10.82
C VAL A 331 -11.36 -25.12 10.55
N VAL A 332 -10.39 -25.74 9.87
CA VAL A 332 -9.12 -25.10 9.46
C VAL A 332 -9.02 -25.04 7.94
N VAL A 333 -8.70 -23.86 7.41
CA VAL A 333 -8.49 -23.63 5.98
C VAL A 333 -7.13 -22.96 5.74
N LEU A 334 -6.28 -23.64 4.98
CA LEU A 334 -4.99 -23.11 4.51
C LEU A 334 -5.18 -22.33 3.21
N GLY A 335 -4.98 -21.02 3.25
CA GLY A 335 -5.09 -20.16 2.07
C GLY A 335 -3.92 -20.30 1.09
N PRO A 336 -3.90 -19.50 0.02
CA PRO A 336 -2.82 -19.51 -0.98
C PRO A 336 -1.44 -19.26 -0.34
N SER A 337 -0.45 -20.03 -0.74
CA SER A 337 0.92 -19.97 -0.23
C SER A 337 1.90 -20.45 -1.28
N VAL A 338 3.20 -20.26 -1.05
CA VAL A 338 4.22 -20.87 -1.90
C VAL A 338 4.13 -22.40 -1.83
N GLY A 339 4.42 -23.04 -2.95
CA GLY A 339 4.40 -24.49 -3.09
C GLY A 339 5.81 -25.10 -3.16
N PRO A 340 5.91 -26.44 -3.07
CA PRO A 340 7.19 -27.15 -3.16
C PRO A 340 7.83 -27.06 -4.56
N CYS A 341 7.15 -26.50 -5.57
CA CYS A 341 7.75 -26.27 -6.88
C CYS A 341 8.76 -25.10 -6.90
N CYS A 342 8.72 -24.21 -5.90
CA CYS A 342 9.54 -23.00 -5.90
C CYS A 342 10.04 -22.57 -4.52
N PHE A 343 9.52 -23.14 -3.41
CA PHE A 343 10.04 -22.83 -2.09
C PHE A 343 11.22 -23.73 -1.73
N THR A 344 12.39 -23.12 -1.56
CA THR A 344 13.61 -23.80 -1.16
C THR A 344 14.18 -23.18 0.10
N LEU A 345 14.89 -23.98 0.89
CA LEU A 345 15.66 -23.55 2.04
C LEU A 345 17.07 -24.13 1.98
N PRO A 346 18.08 -23.51 2.60
CA PRO A 346 19.37 -24.17 2.81
C PRO A 346 19.19 -25.53 3.50
N LYS A 347 19.96 -26.54 3.10
CA LYS A 347 19.85 -27.92 3.62
C LYS A 347 19.75 -27.99 5.15
N GLU A 348 20.53 -27.18 5.87
CA GLU A 348 20.49 -27.12 7.33
C GLU A 348 19.11 -26.74 7.89
N SER A 349 18.42 -25.77 7.28
CA SER A 349 17.05 -25.41 7.66
C SER A 349 16.03 -26.46 7.21
N ALA A 350 16.28 -27.13 6.08
CA ALA A 350 15.42 -28.20 5.58
C ALA A 350 15.40 -29.44 6.49
N LYS A 351 16.47 -29.70 7.26
CA LYS A 351 16.55 -30.81 8.23
C LYS A 351 15.38 -30.81 9.22
N ALA A 352 14.99 -29.64 9.72
CA ALA A 352 13.87 -29.54 10.67
C ALA A 352 12.55 -30.03 10.05
N PHE A 353 12.29 -29.68 8.79
CA PHE A 353 11.12 -30.18 8.05
C PHE A 353 11.20 -31.67 7.74
N HIS A 354 12.40 -32.18 7.43
CA HIS A 354 12.61 -33.60 7.18
C HIS A 354 12.39 -34.43 8.45
N ASN A 355 12.86 -33.94 9.60
CA ASN A 355 12.65 -34.55 10.92
C ASN A 355 11.17 -34.53 11.33
N LEU A 356 10.43 -33.48 10.96
CA LEU A 356 8.97 -33.44 11.15
C LEU A 356 8.30 -34.56 10.34
N HIS A 357 8.60 -34.64 9.04
CA HIS A 357 8.20 -35.77 8.21
C HIS A 357 8.99 -35.77 6.88
N PRO A 358 9.58 -36.91 6.43
CA PRO A 358 10.38 -36.96 5.20
C PRO A 358 9.65 -36.43 3.95
N ALA A 359 8.35 -36.71 3.82
CA ALA A 359 7.52 -36.23 2.70
C ALA A 359 7.35 -34.69 2.62
N CYS A 360 7.76 -33.93 3.64
CA CYS A 360 7.76 -32.47 3.61
C CYS A 360 8.93 -31.89 2.79
N VAL A 361 9.93 -32.70 2.44
CA VAL A 361 11.14 -32.23 1.76
C VAL A 361 11.37 -33.05 0.49
N GLN A 362 11.60 -32.37 -0.63
CA GLN A 362 12.02 -32.99 -1.88
C GLN A 362 13.49 -32.64 -2.15
N LEU A 363 14.22 -33.61 -2.73
CA LEU A 363 15.65 -33.46 -3.01
C LEU A 363 16.45 -33.09 -1.76
N PHE A 364 16.26 -33.84 -0.66
CA PHE A 364 16.86 -33.54 0.64
C PHE A 364 18.39 -33.37 0.61
N ASP A 365 19.08 -34.06 -0.31
CA ASP A 365 20.53 -33.96 -0.43
C ASP A 365 21.05 -32.76 -1.23
N SER A 366 20.16 -32.01 -1.88
CA SER A 366 20.48 -30.74 -2.55
C SER A 366 21.02 -29.70 -1.54
N PRO A 367 21.90 -28.77 -1.95
CA PRO A 367 22.24 -27.61 -1.12
C PRO A 367 21.00 -26.77 -0.75
N ASN A 368 20.00 -26.75 -1.63
CA ASN A 368 18.72 -26.07 -1.41
C ASN A 368 17.56 -27.03 -1.70
N PRO A 369 17.15 -27.87 -0.73
CA PRO A 369 15.99 -28.75 -0.89
C PRO A 369 14.69 -27.96 -1.03
N TYR A 370 13.70 -28.56 -1.71
CA TYR A 370 12.38 -27.97 -1.86
C TYR A 370 11.48 -28.38 -0.70
N ILE A 371 10.73 -27.42 -0.16
CA ILE A 371 9.96 -27.60 1.07
C ILE A 371 8.47 -27.48 0.77
N ASP A 372 7.70 -28.49 1.20
CA ASP A 372 6.24 -28.48 1.19
C ASP A 372 5.72 -28.00 2.54
N ILE A 373 5.75 -26.67 2.75
CA ILE A 373 5.28 -26.04 3.98
C ILE A 373 3.80 -26.36 4.26
N ARG A 374 2.98 -26.52 3.22
CA ARG A 374 1.55 -26.86 3.39
C ARG A 374 1.38 -28.27 3.92
N LYS A 375 2.26 -29.20 3.55
CA LYS A 375 2.26 -30.56 4.11
C LYS A 375 2.80 -30.56 5.53
N ALA A 376 3.85 -29.78 5.81
CA ALA A 376 4.37 -29.61 7.17
C ALA A 376 3.29 -29.09 8.14
N THR A 377 2.59 -28.00 7.78
CA THR A 377 1.48 -27.46 8.59
C THR A 377 0.36 -28.49 8.81
N ARG A 378 0.09 -29.38 7.84
CA ARG A 378 -0.92 -30.44 8.04
C ARG A 378 -0.47 -31.50 9.04
N TYR A 379 0.82 -31.80 9.11
CA TYR A 379 1.33 -32.77 10.08
C TYR A 379 1.27 -32.26 11.52
N GLU A 380 1.26 -30.94 11.75
CA GLU A 380 0.98 -30.38 13.08
C GLU A 380 -0.38 -30.86 13.64
N PHE A 381 -1.34 -31.16 12.76
CA PHE A 381 -2.69 -31.58 13.15
C PHE A 381 -2.88 -33.11 13.22
N PHE A 382 -1.92 -33.93 12.76
CA PHE A 382 -2.10 -35.40 12.73
C PHE A 382 -1.88 -36.05 14.11
N PRO A 383 -2.69 -37.07 14.51
CA PRO A 383 -3.64 -37.85 13.70
C PRO A 383 -5.08 -37.28 13.68
N GLN A 384 -5.28 -36.04 14.12
CA GLN A 384 -6.61 -35.51 14.39
C GLN A 384 -7.28 -35.03 13.09
N ILE A 385 -8.54 -35.43 12.94
CA ILE A 385 -9.29 -35.58 11.70
C ILE A 385 -9.44 -34.24 10.97
N PHE A 386 -8.88 -34.10 9.76
CA PHE A 386 -9.24 -33.01 8.86
C PHE A 386 -9.57 -33.48 7.45
N ARG A 387 -10.78 -33.12 6.99
CA ARG A 387 -11.21 -33.23 5.60
C ARG A 387 -10.56 -32.10 4.79
N THR A 388 -9.66 -32.42 3.87
CA THR A 388 -9.06 -31.43 2.96
C THR A 388 -9.39 -31.76 1.50
N LYS A 389 -9.67 -30.73 0.68
CA LYS A 389 -9.71 -30.84 -0.80
C LYS A 389 -8.49 -30.12 -1.39
N PRO A 390 -7.73 -30.74 -2.30
CA PRO A 390 -6.60 -30.10 -2.95
C PRO A 390 -7.06 -29.30 -4.16
N ARG A 391 -6.98 -27.97 -4.09
CA ARG A 391 -6.77 -27.14 -5.28
C ARG A 391 -5.72 -26.09 -4.95
N SER A 392 -4.56 -26.20 -5.59
CA SER A 392 -3.56 -25.14 -5.60
C SER A 392 -3.92 -24.18 -6.74
N PRO A 393 -4.26 -22.92 -6.47
CA PRO A 393 -4.46 -21.95 -7.53
C PRO A 393 -3.11 -21.57 -8.17
N THR A 394 -3.12 -21.10 -9.41
CA THR A 394 -1.93 -20.69 -10.16
C THR A 394 -1.23 -19.49 -9.51
N LEU A 395 0.10 -19.56 -9.31
CA LEU A 395 0.92 -18.55 -8.62
C LEU A 395 0.84 -17.12 -9.21
N THR A 396 0.42 -16.97 -10.47
CA THR A 396 0.35 -15.67 -11.16
C THR A 396 -0.75 -14.75 -10.63
N SER A 397 -1.80 -15.32 -10.00
CA SER A 397 -2.93 -14.56 -9.44
C SER A 397 -2.62 -13.88 -8.09
N PHE A 398 -1.42 -14.07 -7.55
CA PHE A 398 -1.00 -13.67 -6.20
C PHE A 398 0.35 -12.93 -6.21
N PHE A 399 0.58 -12.00 -5.29
CA PHE A 399 1.93 -11.55 -4.91
C PHE A 399 2.76 -12.72 -4.34
N SER A 400 4.07 -12.69 -4.57
CA SER A 400 5.01 -13.68 -4.04
C SER A 400 6.31 -12.96 -3.69
N HIS A 401 6.81 -13.18 -2.48
CA HIS A 401 8.13 -12.72 -2.05
C HIS A 401 9.25 -13.49 -2.77
N VAL A 402 9.10 -14.80 -2.97
CA VAL A 402 10.02 -15.68 -3.70
C VAL A 402 10.16 -15.23 -5.16
N ARG A 403 9.09 -14.75 -5.79
CA ARG A 403 9.12 -14.26 -7.18
C ARG A 403 9.42 -12.76 -7.30
N ASP A 404 8.72 -11.93 -6.51
CA ASP A 404 8.63 -10.47 -6.71
C ASP A 404 9.22 -9.67 -5.53
N GLY A 405 9.67 -10.34 -4.46
CA GLY A 405 10.30 -9.72 -3.31
C GLY A 405 9.39 -9.17 -2.21
N LEU A 406 8.04 -9.15 -2.28
CA LEU A 406 7.16 -8.52 -1.26
C LEU A 406 5.68 -9.09 -1.17
N ILE A 407 4.86 -8.59 -0.21
CA ILE A 407 3.77 -9.21 0.66
C ILE A 407 2.29 -9.21 0.12
N LEU A 408 1.43 -10.23 0.46
CA LEU A 408 -0.06 -10.29 0.30
C LEU A 408 -0.86 -10.03 1.61
N VAL A 409 -2.20 -10.11 1.53
CA VAL A 409 -3.16 -9.96 2.65
C VAL A 409 -4.26 -11.02 2.59
N HIS A 410 -4.69 -11.53 3.75
CA HIS A 410 -5.76 -12.53 3.88
C HIS A 410 -6.62 -12.27 5.14
N LYS A 411 -7.92 -12.60 5.11
CA LYS A 411 -8.88 -12.11 6.11
C LYS A 411 -9.92 -13.14 6.57
N LEU A 412 -10.42 -12.90 7.78
CA LEU A 412 -11.56 -13.57 8.40
C LEU A 412 -12.32 -12.57 9.27
N ALA A 413 -13.64 -12.49 9.16
CA ALA A 413 -14.51 -11.71 10.03
C ALA A 413 -15.67 -12.59 10.52
N TYR A 414 -16.09 -12.39 11.76
CA TYR A 414 -17.25 -13.12 12.31
C TYR A 414 -18.54 -12.31 12.14
N ILE A 415 -19.55 -12.86 11.43
CA ILE A 415 -20.90 -12.29 11.34
C ILE A 415 -21.83 -13.05 12.29
N ASN A 416 -22.28 -12.35 13.32
CA ASN A 416 -23.70 -12.11 13.60
C ASN A 416 -23.80 -11.15 14.76
#